data_AF-A0A2G6HZS9-F1
#
_entry.id   AF-A0A2G6HZS9-F1
#
_cell.length_a   1.000
_cell.length_b   1.000
_cell.length_c   1.000
_cell.angle_alpha   90.00
_cell.angle_beta   90.00
_cell.angle_gamma   90.00
#
_symmetry.space_group_name_H-M   'P 1'
#
loop_
_entity.id
_entity.type
_entity.pdbx_description
1 polymer ?
#
loop_
_entity_poly.entity_id
_entity_poly.type
_entity_poly.pdbx_seq_one_letter_code
_entity_poly.pdbx_strand_id
1 'polypeptide(L)'
;MEKEKLLNSLRKASTRREIEFIFKENKVLDPAAKLEALKLCQEMESFYTPNYNDLSPEDKYNYEIGIFLQGDWKKNKLYEAMGI
;
A
#
# COMPACT_ATOMS: atom_id res chain seq x y z
N MET A 1 -4.35 0.10 -17.88
CA MET A 1 -3.79 -1.26 -18.07
C MET A 1 -2.50 -1.50 -17.29
N GLU A 2 -1.51 -0.59 -17.29
CA GLU A 2 -0.26 -0.77 -16.49
C GLU A 2 -0.48 -0.61 -14.97
N LYS A 3 -1.29 0.36 -14.56
CA LYS A 3 -1.60 0.63 -13.14
C LYS A 3 -2.26 -0.56 -12.44
N GLU A 4 -3.20 -1.26 -13.09
CA GLU A 4 -3.86 -2.44 -12.51
C GLU A 4 -2.91 -3.63 -12.33
N LYS A 5 -1.94 -3.82 -13.24
CA LYS A 5 -0.92 -4.87 -13.09
C LYS A 5 0.01 -4.60 -11.92
N LEU A 6 0.42 -3.34 -11.72
CA LEU A 6 1.17 -2.90 -10.56
C LEU A 6 0.39 -3.18 -9.27
N LEU A 7 -0.86 -2.72 -9.17
CA LEU A 7 -1.68 -2.87 -7.97
C LEU A 7 -1.94 -4.36 -7.65
N ASN A 8 -2.23 -5.19 -8.66
CA ASN A 8 -2.41 -6.63 -8.46
C ASN A 8 -1.12 -7.34 -8.02
N SER A 9 0.04 -6.88 -8.49
CA SER A 9 1.33 -7.42 -8.06
C SER A 9 1.62 -7.04 -6.62
N LEU A 10 1.41 -5.76 -6.25
CA LEU A 10 1.54 -5.28 -4.88
C LEU A 10 0.62 -6.04 -3.92
N ARG A 11 -0.64 -6.28 -4.30
CA ARG A 11 -1.61 -7.03 -3.47
C ARG A 11 -1.18 -8.45 -3.13
N LYS A 12 -0.33 -9.06 -3.97
CA LYS A 12 0.24 -10.39 -3.76
C LYS A 12 1.54 -10.37 -2.96
N ALA A 13 2.20 -9.23 -2.85
CA ALA A 13 3.43 -9.10 -2.08
C ALA A 13 3.16 -9.38 -0.59
N SER A 14 4.09 -10.10 0.05
CA SER A 14 3.99 -10.47 1.46
C SER A 14 5.19 -9.97 2.27
N THR A 15 6.16 -9.34 1.61
CA THR A 15 7.37 -8.80 2.24
C THR A 15 7.72 -7.41 1.68
N ARG A 16 8.40 -6.60 2.50
CA ARG A 16 8.95 -5.30 2.08
C ARG A 16 9.85 -5.43 0.85
N ARG A 17 10.63 -6.51 0.77
CA ARG A 17 11.56 -6.75 -0.34
C ARG A 17 10.83 -6.97 -1.66
N GLU A 18 9.73 -7.72 -1.65
CA GLU A 18 8.89 -7.91 -2.84
C GLU A 18 8.22 -6.61 -3.27
N ILE A 19 7.71 -5.82 -2.32
CA ILE A 19 7.11 -4.50 -2.60
C ILE A 19 8.13 -3.60 -3.30
N GLU A 20 9.34 -3.50 -2.75
CA GLU A 20 10.41 -2.70 -3.34
C GLU A 20 10.87 -3.22 -4.71
N PHE A 21 10.90 -4.54 -4.89
CA PHE A 21 11.19 -5.15 -6.18
C PHE A 21 10.12 -4.79 -7.22
N ILE A 22 8.84 -4.89 -6.86
CA ILE A 22 7.71 -4.52 -7.73
C ILE A 22 7.78 -3.04 -8.11
N PHE A 23 8.07 -2.15 -7.16
CA PHE A 23 8.22 -0.72 -7.46
C PHE A 23 9.39 -0.46 -8.41
N LYS A 24 10.53 -1.13 -8.22
CA LYS A 24 11.70 -1.00 -9.10
C LYS A 24 11.40 -1.48 -10.52
N GLU A 25 10.78 -2.64 -10.67
CA GLU A 25 10.38 -3.21 -11.97
C GLU A 25 9.41 -2.28 -12.73
N ASN A 26 8.51 -1.61 -11.99
CA ASN A 26 7.55 -0.67 -12.56
C ASN A 26 8.07 0.79 -12.61
N LYS A 27 9.36 1.02 -12.33
CA LYS A 27 10.02 2.34 -12.34
C LYS A 27 9.34 3.38 -11.42
N VAL A 28 8.69 2.92 -10.35
CA VAL A 28 8.10 3.79 -9.32
C VAL A 28 9.18 4.09 -8.27
N LEU A 29 9.94 5.15 -8.51
CA LEU A 29 11.07 5.53 -7.67
C LEU A 29 10.71 6.59 -6.62
N ASP A 30 9.69 7.41 -6.91
CA ASP A 30 9.26 8.50 -6.04
C ASP A 30 8.50 7.98 -4.79
N PRO A 31 8.89 8.39 -3.57
CA PRO A 31 8.23 7.95 -2.34
C PRO A 31 6.74 8.31 -2.27
N ALA A 32 6.32 9.46 -2.81
CA ALA A 32 4.92 9.85 -2.81
C ALA A 32 4.10 8.98 -3.79
N ALA A 33 4.66 8.65 -4.95
CA ALA A 33 4.03 7.71 -5.89
C ALA A 33 3.94 6.28 -5.32
N LYS A 34 4.97 5.82 -4.60
CA LYS A 34 4.92 4.53 -3.89
C LYS A 34 3.84 4.53 -2.82
N LEU A 35 3.72 5.62 -2.07
CA LEU A 35 2.71 5.81 -1.03
C LEU A 35 1.29 5.81 -1.62
N GLU A 36 1.06 6.54 -2.72
CA GLU A 36 -0.24 6.55 -3.41
C GLU A 36 -0.63 5.15 -3.92
N ALA A 37 0.32 4.42 -4.49
CA ALA A 37 0.07 3.05 -4.97
C ALA A 37 -0.34 2.10 -3.83
N LEU A 38 0.29 2.20 -2.66
CA LEU A 38 -0.09 1.40 -1.49
C LEU A 38 -1.51 1.73 -1.02
N LYS A 39 -1.86 3.02 -0.94
CA LYS A 39 -3.22 3.47 -0.55
C LYS A 39 -4.27 2.95 -1.52
N LEU A 40 -4.00 3.05 -2.82
CA LEU A 40 -4.89 2.51 -3.86
C LEU A 40 -5.03 0.98 -3.78
N CYS A 41 -4.00 0.25 -3.35
CA CYS A 41 -4.12 -1.18 -3.16
C CYS A 41 -5.07 -1.54 -2.00
N GLN A 42 -5.02 -0.76 -0.91
CA GLN A 42 -5.80 -1.00 0.29
C GLN A 42 -7.27 -0.62 0.15
N GLU A 43 -7.62 0.27 -0.79
CA GLU A 43 -8.98 0.83 -0.96
C GLU A 43 -9.58 1.38 0.35
N MET A 44 -8.72 1.73 1.30
CA MET A 44 -9.12 2.32 2.57
C MET A 44 -8.79 3.81 2.58
N GLU A 45 -9.72 4.58 3.13
CA GLU A 45 -9.40 5.90 3.68
C GLU A 45 -8.49 5.64 4.87
N SER A 46 -7.17 5.76 4.68
CA SER A 46 -6.21 5.47 5.75
C SER A 46 -6.57 6.28 6.98
N PHE A 47 -6.90 5.60 8.08
CA PHE A 47 -7.03 6.21 9.39
C PHE A 47 -5.63 6.59 9.87
N TYR A 48 -5.20 7.78 9.47
CA TYR A 48 -3.89 8.27 9.85
C TYR A 48 -3.87 8.61 11.34
N THR A 49 -2.73 8.32 11.98
CA THR A 49 -2.48 8.78 13.35
C THR A 49 -2.45 10.31 13.39
N PRO A 50 -2.77 10.94 14.54
CA PRO A 50 -2.87 12.39 14.65
C PRO A 50 -1.62 13.19 14.23
N ASN A 51 -0.44 12.54 14.17
CA ASN A 51 0.81 13.17 13.74
C ASN A 51 1.27 12.75 12.34
N TYR A 52 0.46 12.01 11.59
CA TYR A 52 0.86 11.51 10.27
C TYR A 52 1.18 12.64 9.31
N ASN A 53 0.48 13.77 9.38
CA ASN A 53 0.74 14.91 8.50
C ASN A 53 2.13 15.53 8.73
N ASP A 54 2.64 15.48 9.95
CA ASP A 54 3.96 16.00 10.35
C ASP A 54 5.12 15.05 10.00
N LEU A 55 4.83 13.82 9.60
CA LEU A 55 5.87 12.85 9.21
C LEU A 55 6.52 13.23 7.88
N SER A 56 7.82 12.92 7.77
CA SER A 56 8.54 13.00 6.50
C SER A 56 7.92 12.03 5.46
N PRO A 57 8.07 12.28 4.15
CA PRO A 57 7.58 11.34 3.13
C PRO A 57 8.13 9.92 3.29
N GLU A 58 9.37 9.79 3.77
CA GLU A 58 9.99 8.49 4.02
C GLU A 58 9.35 7.77 5.22
N ASP A 59 9.08 8.51 6.31
CA ASP A 59 8.41 7.96 7.49
C ASP A 59 6.97 7.56 7.18
N LYS A 60 6.25 8.38 6.40
CA LYS A 60 4.90 8.06 5.89
C LYS A 60 4.93 6.77 5.08
N TYR A 61 5.92 6.61 4.21
CA TYR A 61 6.08 5.42 3.40
C TYR A 61 6.44 4.18 4.24
N ASN A 62 7.37 4.30 5.19
CA ASN A 62 7.74 3.21 6.10
C ASN A 62 6.54 2.76 6.96
N TYR A 63 5.76 3.71 7.46
CA TYR A 63 4.52 3.44 8.20
C TYR A 63 3.50 2.71 7.32
N GLU A 64 3.25 3.21 6.11
CA GLU A 64 2.28 2.63 5.18
C GLU A 64 2.66 1.21 4.75
N ILE A 65 3.95 0.91 4.56
CA ILE A 65 4.42 -0.45 4.32
C ILE A 65 4.08 -1.36 5.50
N GLY A 66 4.26 -0.89 6.73
CA GLY A 66 3.90 -1.65 7.92
C GLY A 66 2.43 -2.04 7.92
N ILE A 67 1.55 -1.05 7.73
CA ILE A 67 0.09 -1.27 7.65
C ILE A 67 -0.28 -2.18 6.46
N PHE A 68 0.35 -1.97 5.30
CA PHE A 68 0.10 -2.78 4.11
C PHE A 68 0.44 -4.26 4.34
N LEU A 69 1.56 -4.54 5.01
CA LEU A 69 2.03 -5.90 5.30
C LEU A 69 1.22 -6.60 6.39
N GLN A 70 0.59 -5.87 7.30
CA GLN A 70 -0.37 -6.44 8.25
C GLN A 70 -1.56 -7.09 7.52
N GLY A 71 -1.89 -6.58 6.32
CA GLY A 71 -2.85 -7.23 5.43
C GLY A 71 -4.30 -7.11 5.88
N ASP A 72 -4.62 -6.26 6.86
CA ASP A 72 -6.00 -6.06 7.34
C ASP A 72 -6.94 -5.56 6.23
N TRP A 73 -6.40 -4.83 5.25
CA TRP A 73 -7.13 -4.46 4.03
C TRP A 73 -7.60 -5.65 3.18
N LYS A 74 -6.92 -6.80 3.25
CA LYS A 74 -7.37 -8.03 2.60
C LYS A 74 -8.59 -8.62 3.30
N LYS A 75 -8.68 -8.45 4.62
CA LYS A 75 -9.81 -8.93 5.43
C LYS A 75 -11.04 -8.08 5.18
N ASN A 76 -10.91 -6.75 5.15
CA ASN A 76 -12.03 -5.86 4.82
C ASN A 76 -12.70 -6.24 3.50
N LYS A 77 -11.92 -6.52 2.45
CA LYS A 77 -12.47 -7.01 1.18
C LYS A 77 -13.19 -8.35 1.27
N LEU A 78 -12.71 -9.25 2.12
CA LEU A 78 -13.36 -10.54 2.35
C LEU A 78 -14.69 -10.33 3.09
N TYR A 79 -14.74 -9.44 4.08
CA TYR A 79 -15.98 -9.09 4.79
C TYR A 79 -16.98 -8.38 3.87
N GLU A 80 -16.54 -7.39 3.08
CA GLU A 80 -17.36 -6.73 2.06
C GLU A 80 -17.91 -7.72 1.03
N ALA A 81 -17.10 -8.67 0.56
CA ALA A 81 -17.55 -9.72 -0.37
C ALA A 81 -18.54 -10.71 0.28
N MET A 82 -18.48 -10.88 1.60
CA MET A 82 -19.43 -11.68 2.38
C MET A 82 -20.67 -10.89 2.82
N GLY A 83 -20.73 -9.58 2.53
CA GLY A 83 -21.87 -8.71 2.88
C GLY A 83 -22.03 -8.46 4.37
N ILE A 84 -20.93 -8.55 5.15
CA ILE A 84 -20.90 -8.40 6.61
C ILE A 84 -20.15 -7.13 7.00
#